data_AF-A0AAQ4E3W0-F1
#
_entry.id   AF-A0AAQ4E3W0-F1
#
_cell.length_a   1.000
_cell.length_b   1.000
_cell.length_c   1.000
_cell.angle_alpha   90.00
_cell.angle_beta   90.00
_cell.angle_gamma   90.00
#
_symmetry.space_group_name_H-M   'P 1'
#
loop_
_entity.id
_entity.type
_entity.pdbx_description
1 polymer ?
#
loop_
_entity_poly.entity_id
_entity_poly.type
_entity_poly.pdbx_seq_one_letter_code
_entity_poly.pdbx_strand_id
1 'polypeptide(L)'
;VPERKTFHFKPFVVPKELQKNLPYKDKPKVKSVTEGGNALERVAVVLEEPEKEKVNLVQMMRVVQKEKHRKMKEKVIQRVRAHRAECRKNELKQLKRQKELKKRICKALTRMKKPQAKA
;
A
#
# COMPACT_ATOMS: atom_id res chain seq x y z
N VAL A 1 -29.11 -4.49 -7.45
CA VAL A 1 -28.05 -5.05 -6.57
C VAL A 1 -27.96 -4.14 -5.35
N PRO A 2 -28.07 -4.62 -4.11
CA PRO A 2 -28.02 -3.76 -2.93
C PRO A 2 -26.66 -3.04 -2.85
N GLU A 3 -26.70 -1.74 -2.58
CA GLU A 3 -25.51 -0.90 -2.43
C GLU A 3 -24.74 -1.29 -1.16
N ARG A 4 -23.48 -1.69 -1.32
CA ARG A 4 -22.63 -2.12 -0.20
C ARG A 4 -21.96 -0.91 0.44
N LYS A 5 -22.22 -0.69 1.73
CA LYS A 5 -21.52 0.32 2.53
C LYS A 5 -20.03 -0.01 2.65
N THR A 6 -19.18 1.02 2.65
CA THR A 6 -17.75 0.87 2.89
C THR A 6 -17.51 0.46 4.34
N PHE A 7 -16.85 -0.67 4.55
CA PHE A 7 -16.51 -1.16 5.88
C PHE A 7 -15.20 -0.50 6.37
N HIS A 8 -15.26 0.12 7.55
CA HIS A 8 -14.08 0.67 8.23
C HIS A 8 -13.72 -0.20 9.43
N PHE A 9 -12.50 -0.76 9.42
CA PHE A 9 -12.01 -1.56 10.53
C PHE A 9 -11.79 -0.69 11.77
N LYS A 10 -12.07 -1.26 12.95
CA LYS A 10 -11.71 -0.62 14.22
C LYS A 10 -10.19 -0.44 14.28
N PRO A 11 -9.70 0.68 14.82
CA PRO A 11 -8.27 0.89 14.99
C PRO A 11 -7.69 -0.18 15.93
N PHE A 12 -6.40 -0.48 15.75
CA PHE A 12 -5.70 -1.44 16.59
C PHE A 12 -5.48 -0.86 17.99
N VAL A 13 -5.90 -1.59 19.02
CA VAL A 13 -5.73 -1.20 20.43
C VAL A 13 -4.94 -2.29 21.14
N VAL A 14 -3.79 -1.90 21.71
CA VAL A 14 -2.95 -2.80 22.51
C VAL A 14 -3.57 -2.95 23.90
N PRO A 15 -3.73 -4.17 24.43
CA PRO A 15 -4.17 -4.37 25.81
C PRO A 15 -3.26 -3.65 26.81
N LYS A 16 -3.84 -3.05 27.84
CA LYS A 16 -3.09 -2.25 28.83
C LYS A 16 -1.99 -3.04 29.54
N GLU A 17 -2.23 -4.32 29.81
CA GLU A 17 -1.27 -5.22 30.45
C GLU A 17 -0.03 -5.42 29.57
N LEU A 18 -0.23 -5.72 28.29
CA LEU A 18 0.85 -5.84 27.33
C LEU A 18 1.59 -4.51 27.18
N GLN A 19 0.86 -3.41 27.09
CA GLN A 19 1.46 -2.08 26.95
C GLN A 19 2.38 -1.73 28.11
N LYS A 20 2.05 -2.13 29.35
CA LYS A 20 2.89 -1.88 30.53
C LYS A 20 4.22 -2.64 30.45
N ASN A 21 4.15 -3.90 30.04
CA ASN A 21 5.28 -4.83 29.98
C ASN A 21 6.18 -4.63 28.75
N LEU A 22 5.76 -3.82 27.76
CA LEU A 22 6.59 -3.51 26.61
C LEU A 22 7.83 -2.69 27.00
N PRO A 23 9.01 -2.97 26.39
CA PRO A 23 10.19 -2.13 26.51
C PRO A 23 9.90 -0.67 26.13
N TYR A 24 10.68 0.26 26.67
CA TYR A 24 10.46 1.70 26.45
C TYR A 24 10.39 2.09 24.97
N LYS A 25 11.20 1.46 24.12
CA LYS A 25 11.26 1.72 22.68
C LYS A 25 9.94 1.39 21.96
N ASP A 26 9.29 0.31 22.36
CA ASP A 26 8.11 -0.25 21.66
C ASP A 26 6.79 0.18 22.31
N LYS A 27 6.86 0.84 23.47
CA LYS A 27 5.69 1.36 24.18
C LYS A 27 5.03 2.50 23.36
N PRO A 28 3.75 2.37 22.97
CA PRO A 28 3.03 3.42 22.29
C PRO A 28 2.96 4.70 23.13
N LYS A 29 3.42 5.82 22.56
CA LYS A 29 3.40 7.15 23.18
C LYS A 29 2.11 7.88 22.82
N VAL A 30 1.01 7.47 23.46
CA VAL A 30 -0.28 8.13 23.28
C VAL A 30 -0.32 9.32 24.23
N LYS A 31 -0.57 10.53 23.71
CA LYS A 31 -0.79 11.71 24.55
C LYS A 31 -2.13 11.53 25.25
N SER A 32 -2.15 11.56 26.59
CA SER A 32 -3.40 11.67 27.34
C SER A 32 -4.01 13.03 27.02
N VAL A 33 -5.30 13.05 26.70
CA VAL A 33 -6.06 14.31 26.65
C VAL A 33 -6.07 14.84 28.08
N THR A 34 -5.43 15.99 28.31
CA THR A 34 -5.42 16.64 29.61
C THR A 34 -6.82 17.15 29.90
N GLU A 35 -7.49 16.57 30.90
CA GLU A 35 -8.76 17.10 31.40
C GLU A 35 -8.51 18.53 31.92
N GLY A 36 -9.17 19.52 31.31
CA GLY A 36 -8.96 20.95 31.59
C GLY A 36 -8.20 21.74 30.50
N GLY A 37 -7.70 21.07 29.45
CA GLY A 37 -7.05 21.71 28.30
C GLY A 37 -5.69 22.33 28.62
N ASN A 38 -4.89 22.59 27.59
CA ASN A 38 -3.61 23.29 27.78
C ASN A 38 -3.88 24.77 28.13
N ALA A 39 -3.04 25.39 28.96
CA ALA A 39 -3.15 26.82 29.29
C ALA A 39 -3.18 27.70 28.03
N LEU A 40 -2.49 27.28 26.98
CA LEU A 40 -2.47 27.93 25.66
C LEU A 40 -3.78 27.77 24.88
N GLU A 41 -4.48 26.64 25.01
CA GLU A 41 -5.78 26.43 24.34
C GLU A 41 -6.89 27.27 24.99
N ARG A 42 -6.79 27.54 26.30
CA ARG A 42 -7.76 28.37 27.04
C ARG A 42 -7.72 29.84 26.65
N VAL A 43 -6.59 30.33 26.13
CA VAL A 43 -6.37 31.75 25.77
C VAL A 43 -6.50 31.96 24.25
N ALA A 44 -7.04 30.99 23.51
CA ALA A 44 -7.21 31.13 22.07
C ALA A 44 -8.20 32.27 21.74
N VAL A 45 -7.80 33.17 20.84
CA VAL A 45 -8.65 34.24 20.31
C VAL A 45 -9.75 33.62 19.45
N VAL A 46 -11.01 34.00 19.69
CA VAL A 46 -12.14 33.58 18.87
C VAL A 46 -12.10 34.34 17.55
N LEU A 47 -12.04 33.61 16.44
CA LEU A 47 -12.05 34.19 15.09
C LEU A 47 -13.38 34.88 14.80
N GLU A 48 -13.33 35.93 13.96
CA GLU A 48 -14.54 36.60 13.48
C GLU A 48 -15.22 35.80 12.35
N GLU A 49 -16.51 36.06 12.09
CA GLU A 49 -17.28 35.40 11.01
C GLU A 49 -16.58 35.37 9.63
N PRO A 50 -16.05 36.50 9.09
CA PRO A 50 -15.37 36.46 7.79
C PRO A 50 -14.08 35.62 7.80
N GLU A 51 -13.42 35.49 8.95
CA GLU A 51 -12.23 34.64 9.07
C GLU A 51 -12.60 33.17 9.15
N LYS A 52 -13.68 32.84 9.87
CA LYS A 52 -14.24 31.48 9.92
C LYS A 52 -14.65 31.00 8.52
N GLU A 53 -15.31 31.84 7.73
CA GLU A 53 -15.70 31.52 6.35
C GLU A 53 -14.48 31.19 5.48
N LYS A 54 -13.42 31.99 5.56
CA LYS A 54 -12.16 31.76 4.84
C LYS A 54 -11.51 30.45 5.28
N VAL A 55 -11.45 30.18 6.58
CA VAL A 55 -10.89 28.92 7.11
C VAL A 55 -11.69 27.72 6.63
N ASN A 56 -13.02 27.81 6.65
CA ASN A 56 -13.90 26.74 6.17
C ASN A 56 -13.70 26.50 4.66
N LEU A 57 -13.60 27.56 3.87
CA LEU A 57 -13.31 27.46 2.43
C LEU A 57 -11.99 26.72 2.17
N VAL A 58 -10.92 27.10 2.88
CA VAL A 58 -9.61 26.45 2.77
C VAL A 58 -9.68 24.98 3.18
N GLN A 59 -10.45 24.65 4.22
CA GLN A 59 -10.65 23.28 4.65
C GLN A 59 -11.39 22.44 3.60
N MET A 60 -12.44 22.99 2.98
CA MET A 60 -13.14 22.33 1.88
C MET A 60 -12.21 22.08 0.69
N MET A 61 -11.41 23.08 0.29
CA MET A 61 -10.42 22.94 -0.79
C MET A 61 -9.41 21.83 -0.49
N ARG A 62 -8.92 21.75 0.76
CA ARG A 62 -7.99 20.72 1.19
C ARG A 62 -8.59 19.32 1.08
N VAL A 63 -9.86 19.15 1.47
CA VAL A 63 -10.57 17.87 1.37
C VAL A 63 -10.69 17.45 -0.11
N VAL A 64 -11.12 18.36 -0.98
CA VAL A 64 -11.24 18.09 -2.44
C VAL A 64 -9.89 17.70 -3.04
N GLN A 65 -8.81 18.42 -2.69
CA GLN A 65 -7.46 18.11 -3.18
C GLN A 65 -6.99 16.73 -2.69
N LYS A 66 -7.20 16.40 -1.41
CA LYS A 66 -6.84 15.09 -0.83
C LYS A 66 -7.56 13.95 -1.54
N GLU A 67 -8.86 14.12 -1.81
CA GLU A 67 -9.68 13.16 -2.54
C GLU A 67 -9.20 12.97 -3.99
N LYS A 68 -8.92 14.07 -4.71
CA LYS A 68 -8.35 14.03 -6.07
C LYS A 68 -7.04 13.25 -6.10
N HIS A 69 -6.16 13.52 -5.14
CA HIS A 69 -4.85 12.86 -5.05
C HIS A 69 -4.97 11.37 -4.70
N ARG A 70 -5.90 11.01 -3.79
CA ARG A 70 -6.22 9.60 -3.48
C ARG A 70 -6.65 8.84 -4.73
N LYS A 71 -7.63 9.35 -5.47
CA LYS A 71 -8.13 8.73 -6.71
C LYS A 71 -7.03 8.61 -7.77
N MET A 72 -6.15 9.59 -7.90
CA MET A 72 -5.01 9.54 -8.81
C MET A 72 -4.03 8.42 -8.45
N LYS A 73 -3.66 8.32 -7.16
CA LYS A 73 -2.78 7.25 -6.66
C LYS A 73 -3.37 5.86 -6.89
N GLU A 74 -4.66 5.67 -6.60
CA GLU A 74 -5.36 4.40 -6.84
C GLU A 74 -5.31 3.99 -8.33
N LYS A 75 -5.60 4.92 -9.25
CA LYS A 75 -5.51 4.67 -10.70
C LYS A 75 -4.08 4.30 -11.13
N VAL A 76 -3.06 4.96 -10.58
CA VAL A 76 -1.66 4.63 -10.86
C VAL A 76 -1.31 3.24 -10.35
N ILE A 77 -1.68 2.91 -9.11
CA ILE A 77 -1.43 1.59 -8.50
C ILE A 77 -2.09 0.49 -9.34
N GLN A 78 -3.34 0.68 -9.77
CA GLN A 78 -4.05 -0.27 -10.64
C GLN A 78 -3.31 -0.48 -11.97
N ARG A 79 -2.92 0.61 -12.66
CA ARG A 79 -2.16 0.55 -13.92
C ARG A 79 -0.83 -0.18 -13.76
N VAL A 80 -0.06 0.17 -12.73
CA VAL A 80 1.24 -0.47 -12.45
C VAL A 80 1.06 -1.95 -12.09
N ARG A 81 0.02 -2.30 -11.31
CA ARG A 81 -0.27 -3.70 -10.97
C ARG A 81 -0.62 -4.53 -12.22
N ALA A 82 -1.45 -3.97 -13.10
CA ALA A 82 -1.82 -4.62 -14.36
C ALA A 82 -0.59 -4.84 -15.26
N HIS A 83 0.20 -3.78 -15.47
CA HIS A 83 1.43 -3.85 -16.25
C HIS A 83 2.42 -4.87 -15.69
N ARG A 84 2.67 -4.87 -14.38
CA ARG A 84 3.54 -5.87 -13.72
C ARG A 84 3.03 -7.29 -13.90
N ALA A 85 1.71 -7.51 -13.88
CA ALA A 85 1.14 -8.83 -14.12
C ALA A 85 1.36 -9.30 -15.55
N GLU A 86 1.26 -8.39 -16.52
CA GLU A 86 1.54 -8.68 -17.93
C GLU A 86 3.02 -8.98 -18.17
N CYS A 87 3.93 -8.17 -17.62
CA CYS A 87 5.38 -8.42 -17.69
C CYS A 87 5.73 -9.81 -17.16
N ARG A 88 5.22 -10.18 -15.97
CA ARG A 88 5.44 -11.52 -15.40
C ARG A 88 4.90 -12.63 -16.31
N LYS A 89 3.72 -12.44 -16.93
CA LYS A 89 3.17 -13.42 -17.89
C LYS A 89 4.08 -13.59 -19.10
N ASN A 90 4.65 -12.50 -19.61
CA ASN A 90 5.54 -12.52 -20.75
C ASN A 90 6.90 -13.14 -20.41
N GLU A 91 7.49 -12.80 -19.25
CA GLU A 91 8.71 -13.42 -18.71
C GLU A 91 8.55 -14.94 -18.56
N LEU A 92 7.43 -15.41 -17.99
CA LEU A 92 7.15 -16.84 -17.87
C LEU A 92 7.05 -17.54 -19.22
N LYS A 93 6.46 -16.89 -20.24
CA LYS A 93 6.42 -17.43 -21.60
C LYS A 93 7.82 -17.53 -22.21
N GLN A 94 8.65 -16.49 -22.03
CA GLN A 94 10.03 -16.49 -22.51
C GLN A 94 10.85 -17.59 -21.83
N LEU A 95 10.74 -17.73 -20.50
CA LEU A 95 11.44 -18.78 -19.75
C LEU A 95 11.04 -20.19 -20.21
N LYS A 96 9.74 -20.43 -20.47
CA LYS A 96 9.25 -21.69 -21.04
C LYS A 96 9.87 -21.96 -22.42
N ARG A 97 9.90 -20.95 -23.30
CA ARG A 97 10.52 -21.07 -24.64
C ARG A 97 12.01 -21.39 -24.55
N GLN A 98 12.75 -20.70 -23.67
CA GLN A 98 14.17 -20.95 -23.45
C GLN A 98 14.43 -22.36 -22.92
N LYS A 99 13.60 -22.83 -21.97
CA LYS A 99 13.70 -24.20 -21.42
C LYS A 99 13.50 -25.25 -22.51
N GLU A 100 12.47 -25.11 -23.35
CA GLU A 100 12.21 -26.04 -24.44
C GLU A 100 13.32 -26.00 -25.51
N LEU A 101 13.85 -24.83 -25.84
CA LEU A 101 14.99 -24.70 -26.75
C LEU A 101 16.23 -25.42 -26.22
N LYS A 102 16.62 -25.15 -24.97
CA LYS A 102 17.75 -25.82 -24.32
C LYS A 102 17.56 -27.34 -24.29
N LYS A 103 16.34 -27.81 -23.98
CA LYS A 103 15.99 -29.23 -24.01
C LYS A 103 16.18 -29.86 -25.40
N ARG A 104 15.76 -29.16 -26.46
CA ARG A 104 15.95 -29.63 -27.86
C ARG A 104 17.43 -29.70 -28.23
N ILE A 105 18.20 -28.66 -27.90
CA ILE A 105 19.65 -28.62 -28.17
C ILE A 105 20.36 -29.77 -27.45
N CYS A 106 20.13 -29.95 -26.14
CA CYS A 106 20.75 -31.04 -25.39
C CYS A 106 20.38 -32.43 -25.95
N LYS A 107 19.12 -32.63 -26.39
CA LYS A 107 18.69 -33.87 -27.06
C LYS A 107 19.40 -34.11 -28.39
N ALA A 108 19.61 -33.07 -29.19
CA ALA A 108 20.35 -33.19 -30.45
C ALA A 108 21.82 -33.54 -30.19
N LEU A 109 22.46 -32.84 -29.26
CA LEU A 109 23.86 -33.10 -28.88
C LEU A 109 24.06 -34.52 -28.31
N THR A 110 23.14 -35.03 -27.51
CA THR A 110 23.21 -36.42 -27.00
C THR A 110 23.04 -37.45 -28.11
N ARG A 111 22.19 -37.20 -29.11
CA ARG A 111 22.07 -38.09 -30.29
C ARG A 111 23.34 -38.08 -31.13
N MET A 112 23.98 -36.92 -31.30
CA MET A 112 25.24 -36.80 -32.06
C MET A 112 26.44 -37.41 -31.31
N LYS A 113 26.46 -37.33 -29.98
CA LYS A 113 27.54 -37.88 -29.13
C LYS A 113 27.39 -39.38 -28.84
N LYS A 114 26.27 -40.02 -29.16
CA LYS A 114 26.19 -41.49 -29.09
C LYS A 114 27.16 -42.04 -30.14
N PRO A 115 28.27 -42.69 -29.77
CA PRO A 115 29.03 -43.44 -30.76
C PRO A 115 28.07 -44.47 -31.36
N GLN A 116 28.15 -44.68 -32.68
CA GLN A 116 27.50 -45.81 -33.33
C GLN A 116 27.95 -47.05 -32.55
N ALA A 117 27.09 -47.59 -31.70
CA ALA A 117 27.37 -48.82 -30.99
C ALA A 117 27.51 -49.87 -32.09
N LYS A 118 28.74 -50.34 -32.25
CA LYS A 118 29.21 -51.24 -33.29
C LYS A 118 28.19 -52.37 -33.50
N ALA A 119 27.66 -52.46 -34.71
CA ALA A 119 27.15 -53.70 -35.27
C ALA A 119 28.32 -54.40 -35.97
#